data_AF-A0A961MMX8-F1
#
_entry.id   AF-A0A961MMX8-F1
#
_cell.length_a   1.000
_cell.length_b   1.000
_cell.length_c   1.000
_cell.angle_alpha   90.00
_cell.angle_beta   90.00
_cell.angle_gamma   90.00
#
_symmetry.space_group_name_H-M   'P 1'
#
loop_
_entity.id
_entity.type
_entity.pdbx_description
1 polymer ?
#
loop_
_entity_poly.entity_id
_entity_poly.type
_entity_poly.pdbx_seq_one_letter_code
_entity_poly.pdbx_strand_id
1 'polypeptide(L)'
;MIGIIGIIIVFVMVFGGYSIAGGKIGIILHSLPFELMMIAGAALGAFVISNDKHGITHTLKDVSKVFKGPHWKPGDFQDLLCLMFQLIRIARSNPVELDQHIEDPGASTIFNAYPRILADTEAVALICDTLRSASMNYDDPMQVEEVLTKRIEKNYTNALHSAHTLQTMADGLPALGIVAAVLGVIKTMASIDQPPEILGKMIGGALVGTFLGVFLAYGIVGPFASRVKNVIDEDQHFYNLIREVMVAALHNHAP
;
A
#
# COMPACT_ATOMS: atom_id res chain seq x y z
N MET A 1 -8.94 12.28 0.84
CA MET A 1 -9.76 13.22 0.04
C MET A 1 -9.09 13.66 -1.27
N ILE A 2 -7.79 14.01 -1.29
CA ILE A 2 -7.09 14.43 -2.52
C ILE A 2 -7.09 13.33 -3.62
N GLY A 3 -6.97 12.05 -3.27
CA GLY A 3 -6.97 10.95 -4.25
C GLY A 3 -8.24 10.86 -5.10
N ILE A 4 -9.42 11.08 -4.51
CA ILE A 4 -10.69 11.07 -5.26
C ILE A 4 -10.76 12.27 -6.22
N ILE A 5 -10.29 13.44 -5.77
CA ILE A 5 -10.22 14.64 -6.61
C ILE A 5 -9.27 14.39 -7.80
N GLY A 6 -8.12 13.76 -7.56
CA GLY A 6 -7.18 13.38 -8.62
C GLY A 6 -7.81 12.47 -9.67
N ILE A 7 -8.55 11.43 -9.24
CA ILE A 7 -9.30 10.55 -10.16
C ILE A 7 -10.30 11.37 -10.99
N ILE A 8 -11.08 12.24 -10.36
CA ILE A 8 -12.05 13.08 -11.06
C ILE A 8 -11.35 13.96 -12.12
N ILE A 9 -10.22 14.59 -11.76
CA ILE A 9 -9.45 15.42 -12.69
C ILE A 9 -8.97 14.60 -13.89
N VAL A 10 -8.42 13.40 -13.67
CA VAL A 10 -7.96 12.51 -14.74
C VAL A 10 -9.11 12.17 -15.70
N PHE A 11 -10.25 11.74 -15.17
CA PHE A 11 -11.40 11.39 -15.99
C PHE A 11 -11.99 12.59 -16.74
N VAL A 12 -12.17 13.73 -16.08
CA VAL A 12 -12.72 14.95 -16.68
C VAL A 12 -11.80 15.48 -17.78
N MET A 13 -10.49 15.52 -17.56
CA MET A 13 -9.57 16.07 -18.55
C MET A 13 -9.41 15.15 -19.78
N VAL A 14 -9.33 13.83 -19.58
CA VAL A 14 -9.19 12.88 -20.68
C VAL A 14 -10.49 12.75 -21.48
N PHE A 15 -11.61 12.42 -20.82
CA PHE A 15 -12.88 12.17 -21.52
C PHE A 15 -13.63 13.46 -21.84
N GLY A 16 -13.55 14.49 -20.99
CA GLY A 16 -14.10 15.80 -21.29
C GLY A 16 -13.36 16.46 -22.45
N GLY A 17 -12.03 16.41 -22.49
CA GLY A 17 -11.23 16.88 -23.62
C GLY A 17 -11.57 16.16 -24.93
N TYR A 18 -11.69 14.83 -24.89
CA TYR A 18 -12.13 14.04 -26.05
C TYR A 18 -13.52 14.44 -26.56
N SER A 19 -14.46 14.70 -25.64
CA SER A 19 -15.83 15.10 -25.98
C SER A 19 -15.88 16.50 -26.60
N ILE A 20 -15.12 17.45 -26.04
CA ILE A 20 -15.03 18.82 -26.56
C ILE A 20 -14.38 18.85 -27.95
N ALA A 21 -13.43 17.94 -28.21
CA ALA A 21 -12.82 17.77 -29.52
C ALA A 21 -13.74 17.12 -30.57
N GLY A 22 -15.01 16.85 -30.23
CA GLY A 22 -15.99 16.22 -31.12
C GLY A 22 -15.93 14.68 -31.14
N GLY A 23 -15.24 14.08 -30.17
CA GLY A 23 -15.14 12.63 -30.02
C GLY A 23 -16.46 11.96 -29.65
N LYS A 24 -16.68 10.74 -30.15
CA LYS A 24 -17.90 9.95 -29.89
C LYS A 24 -17.64 8.90 -28.81
N ILE A 25 -17.96 9.22 -27.55
CA ILE A 25 -17.75 8.31 -26.40
C ILE A 25 -18.46 6.96 -26.58
N GLY A 26 -19.56 6.92 -27.35
CA GLY A 26 -20.31 5.69 -27.60
C GLY A 26 -19.47 4.54 -28.16
N ILE A 27 -18.40 4.82 -28.92
CA ILE A 27 -17.49 3.79 -29.42
C ILE A 27 -16.67 3.20 -28.27
N ILE A 28 -16.14 4.05 -27.39
CA ILE A 28 -15.38 3.63 -26.21
C ILE A 28 -16.29 2.81 -25.29
N LEU A 29 -17.47 3.33 -24.94
CA LEU A 29 -18.43 2.66 -24.06
C LEU A 29 -18.87 1.28 -24.57
N HIS A 30 -19.01 1.11 -25.89
CA HIS A 30 -19.40 -0.17 -26.46
C HIS A 30 -18.29 -1.22 -26.37
N SER A 31 -17.03 -0.81 -26.59
CA SER A 31 -15.87 -1.72 -26.52
C SER A 31 -15.36 -1.95 -25.09
N LEU A 32 -15.58 -0.99 -24.19
CA LEU A 32 -15.03 -0.97 -22.83
C LEU A 32 -15.25 -2.27 -22.03
N PRO A 33 -16.44 -2.91 -22.02
CA PRO A 33 -16.65 -4.13 -21.23
C PRO A 33 -15.72 -5.28 -21.64
N PHE A 34 -15.53 -5.47 -22.95
CA PHE A 34 -14.71 -6.55 -23.47
C PHE A 34 -13.22 -6.23 -23.37
N GLU A 35 -12.83 -5.00 -23.68
CA GLU A 35 -11.44 -4.54 -23.53
C GLU A 35 -10.99 -4.58 -22.07
N LEU A 36 -11.83 -4.12 -21.14
CA LEU A 36 -11.55 -4.17 -19.71
C LEU A 36 -11.49 -5.61 -19.21
N MET A 37 -12.35 -6.51 -19.70
CA MET A 37 -12.27 -7.93 -19.35
C MET A 37 -10.93 -8.55 -19.81
N MET A 38 -10.47 -8.26 -21.03
CA MET A 38 -9.18 -8.77 -21.52
C MET A 38 -8.01 -8.17 -20.73
N ILE A 39 -7.98 -6.86 -20.56
CA ILE A 39 -6.86 -6.14 -19.92
C ILE A 39 -6.86 -6.38 -18.40
N ALA A 40 -7.95 -6.06 -17.71
CA ALA A 40 -8.03 -6.22 -16.26
C ALA A 40 -8.11 -7.70 -15.85
N GLY A 41 -8.77 -8.56 -16.64
CA GLY A 41 -8.78 -10.00 -16.39
C GLY A 41 -7.39 -10.62 -16.52
N ALA A 42 -6.63 -10.26 -17.56
CA ALA A 42 -5.25 -10.73 -17.69
C ALA A 42 -4.34 -10.13 -16.61
N ALA A 43 -4.52 -8.86 -16.23
CA ALA A 43 -3.76 -8.23 -15.15
C ALA A 43 -4.03 -8.91 -13.80
N LEU A 44 -5.29 -9.20 -13.48
CA LEU A 44 -5.68 -9.96 -12.29
C LEU A 44 -5.12 -11.39 -12.33
N GLY A 45 -5.16 -12.05 -13.50
CA GLY A 45 -4.54 -13.37 -13.67
C GLY A 45 -3.04 -13.34 -13.40
N ALA A 46 -2.32 -12.39 -13.98
CA ALA A 46 -0.89 -12.19 -13.75
C ALA A 46 -0.57 -11.85 -12.29
N PHE A 47 -1.42 -11.04 -11.65
CA PHE A 47 -1.32 -10.71 -10.23
C PHE A 47 -1.46 -11.96 -9.35
N VAL A 48 -2.45 -12.83 -9.63
CA VAL A 48 -2.64 -14.08 -8.89
C VAL A 48 -1.50 -15.07 -9.14
N ILE A 49 -0.94 -15.14 -10.36
CA ILE A 49 0.20 -16.01 -10.68
C ILE A 49 1.47 -15.57 -9.93
N SER A 50 1.66 -14.27 -9.73
CA SER A 50 2.88 -13.71 -9.13
C SER A 50 2.84 -13.57 -7.61
N ASN A 51 1.72 -13.87 -6.95
CA ASN A 51 1.54 -13.64 -5.51
C ASN A 51 0.94 -14.85 -4.80
N ASP A 52 1.34 -15.06 -3.55
CA ASP A 52 0.71 -16.02 -2.66
C ASP A 52 -0.59 -15.45 -2.05
N LYS A 53 -1.35 -16.29 -1.34
CA LYS A 53 -2.63 -15.87 -0.74
C LYS A 53 -2.47 -14.70 0.23
N HIS A 54 -1.36 -14.67 0.97
CA HIS A 54 -1.08 -13.57 1.89
C HIS A 54 -0.84 -12.26 1.13
N GLY A 55 0.04 -12.25 0.13
CA GLY A 55 0.34 -11.07 -0.69
C GLY A 55 -0.89 -10.51 -1.42
N ILE A 56 -1.77 -11.37 -1.92
CA ILE A 56 -3.05 -10.96 -2.54
C ILE A 56 -3.93 -10.21 -1.53
N THR A 57 -4.20 -10.83 -0.38
CA THR A 57 -5.10 -10.24 0.62
C THR A 57 -4.52 -8.97 1.25
N HIS A 58 -3.20 -8.93 1.45
CA HIS A 58 -2.48 -7.76 1.95
C HIS A 58 -2.60 -6.60 0.96
N THR A 59 -2.36 -6.85 -0.33
CA THR A 59 -2.44 -5.81 -1.37
C THR A 59 -3.85 -5.26 -1.54
N LEU A 60 -4.88 -6.13 -1.51
CA LEU A 60 -6.27 -5.67 -1.58
C LEU A 60 -6.65 -4.76 -0.40
N LYS A 61 -6.18 -5.07 0.82
CA LYS A 61 -6.38 -4.20 1.99
C LYS A 61 -5.66 -2.87 1.82
N ASP A 62 -4.43 -2.91 1.30
CA ASP A 62 -3.56 -1.74 1.16
C ASP A 62 -4.01 -0.78 0.06
N VAL A 63 -4.76 -1.23 -0.95
CA VAL A 63 -5.43 -0.32 -1.89
C VAL A 63 -6.34 0.70 -1.16
N SER A 64 -6.93 0.32 -0.02
CA SER A 64 -7.74 1.26 0.77
C SER A 64 -6.92 2.40 1.41
N LYS A 65 -5.60 2.21 1.59
CA LYS A 65 -4.68 3.24 2.09
C LYS A 65 -4.58 4.44 1.15
N VAL A 66 -4.83 4.26 -0.16
CA VAL A 66 -4.89 5.36 -1.14
C VAL A 66 -5.90 6.43 -0.71
N PHE A 67 -7.03 6.01 -0.15
CA PHE A 67 -8.11 6.90 0.24
C PHE A 67 -8.05 7.33 1.70
N LYS A 68 -7.67 6.39 2.59
CA LYS A 68 -7.59 6.62 4.05
C LYS A 68 -6.37 7.44 4.44
N GLY A 69 -5.25 7.30 3.72
CA GLY A 69 -3.98 7.90 4.09
C GLY A 69 -3.24 7.12 5.18
N PRO A 70 -2.25 7.77 5.82
CA PRO A 70 -1.47 7.22 6.93
C PRO A 70 -2.34 6.75 8.09
N HIS A 71 -1.92 5.66 8.71
CA HIS A 71 -2.54 5.16 9.93
C HIS A 71 -2.23 6.09 11.10
N TRP A 72 -0.96 6.49 11.24
CA TRP A 72 -0.47 7.33 12.33
C TRP A 72 -0.62 8.82 12.02
N LYS A 73 -1.09 9.57 13.01
CA LYS A 73 -1.24 11.03 12.95
C LYS A 73 -0.22 11.70 13.86
N PRO A 74 0.10 12.99 13.66
CA PRO A 74 1.08 13.70 14.49
C PRO A 74 0.85 13.59 16.01
N GLY A 75 -0.40 13.57 16.47
CA GLY A 75 -0.72 13.36 17.89
C GLY A 75 -0.33 11.97 18.42
N ASP A 76 -0.42 10.94 17.57
CA ASP A 76 -0.05 9.57 17.95
C ASP A 76 1.45 9.45 18.24
N PHE A 77 2.29 10.26 17.57
CA PHE A 77 3.73 10.28 17.87
C PHE A 77 4.02 10.87 19.25
N GLN A 78 3.25 11.88 19.67
CA GLN A 78 3.38 12.45 21.03
C GLN A 78 2.92 11.43 22.07
N ASP A 79 1.77 10.80 21.83
CA ASP A 79 1.24 9.73 22.67
C ASP A 79 2.24 8.58 22.81
N LEU A 80 2.90 8.19 21.71
CA LEU A 80 3.94 7.17 21.72
C LEU A 80 5.13 7.59 22.61
N LEU A 81 5.62 8.82 22.48
CA LEU A 81 6.70 9.31 23.32
C LEU A 81 6.31 9.30 24.81
N CYS A 82 5.09 9.72 25.14
CA CYS A 82 4.58 9.69 26.51
C CYS A 82 4.45 8.26 27.05
N LEU A 83 3.94 7.32 26.25
CA LEU A 83 3.87 5.90 26.57
C LEU A 83 5.27 5.34 26.86
N MET A 84 6.20 5.53 25.93
CA MET A 84 7.57 5.01 26.05
C MET A 84 8.31 5.62 27.24
N PHE A 85 8.17 6.92 27.48
CA PHE A 85 8.75 7.58 28.65
C PHE A 85 8.26 6.96 29.96
N GLN A 86 6.96 6.71 30.09
CA GLN A 86 6.39 6.07 31.29
C GLN A 86 6.96 4.66 31.49
N LEU A 87 6.99 3.84 30.43
CA LEU A 87 7.54 2.48 30.47
C LEU A 87 9.03 2.47 30.83
N ILE A 88 9.85 3.31 30.20
CA ILE A 88 11.31 3.39 30.46
C ILE A 88 11.58 3.90 31.88
N ARG A 89 10.80 4.87 32.37
CA ARG A 89 10.92 5.37 33.73
C ARG A 89 10.65 4.26 34.75
N ILE A 90 9.57 3.49 34.55
CA ILE A 90 9.23 2.36 35.41
C ILE A 90 10.28 1.26 35.31
N ALA A 91 10.77 0.95 34.11
CA ALA A 91 11.85 -0.01 33.89
C ALA A 91 13.09 0.29 34.74
N ARG A 92 13.44 1.57 34.92
CA ARG A 92 14.59 2.00 35.73
C ARG A 92 14.32 2.01 37.23
N SER A 93 13.11 2.38 37.65
CA SER A 93 12.79 2.48 39.08
C SER A 93 12.31 1.18 39.70
N ASN A 94 11.55 0.38 38.95
CA ASN A 94 10.88 -0.82 39.42
C ASN A 94 10.67 -1.83 38.27
N PRO A 95 11.69 -2.64 37.93
CA PRO A 95 11.59 -3.63 36.84
C PRO A 95 10.45 -4.64 37.01
N VAL A 96 10.09 -5.01 38.25
CA VAL A 96 9.01 -5.96 38.52
C VAL A 96 7.63 -5.40 38.17
N GLU A 97 7.44 -4.09 38.33
CA GLU A 97 6.21 -3.40 37.91
C GLU A 97 6.12 -3.32 36.39
N LEU A 98 7.24 -3.12 35.70
CA LEU A 98 7.27 -3.14 34.23
C LEU A 98 6.78 -4.48 33.68
N ASP A 99 7.22 -5.60 34.26
CA ASP A 99 6.85 -6.95 33.81
C ASP A 99 5.32 -7.12 33.76
N GLN A 100 4.58 -6.56 34.72
CA GLN A 100 3.12 -6.60 34.75
C GLN A 100 2.48 -5.88 33.55
N HIS A 101 3.13 -4.82 33.05
CA HIS A 101 2.64 -4.03 31.93
C HIS A 101 2.99 -4.61 30.56
N ILE A 102 4.13 -5.33 30.44
CA ILE A 102 4.60 -5.89 29.16
C ILE A 102 4.12 -7.32 28.91
N GLU A 103 3.80 -8.09 29.95
CA GLU A 103 3.24 -9.45 29.82
C GLU A 103 1.76 -9.43 29.40
N ASP A 104 0.96 -8.50 29.95
CA ASP A 104 -0.43 -8.29 29.54
C ASP A 104 -0.70 -6.80 29.23
N PRO A 105 -0.33 -6.33 28.02
CA PRO A 105 -0.57 -4.95 27.62
C PRO A 105 -2.07 -4.62 27.53
N GLY A 106 -2.94 -5.62 27.40
CA GLY A 106 -4.40 -5.44 27.38
C GLY A 106 -4.98 -5.07 28.75
N ALA A 107 -4.42 -5.61 29.83
CA ALA A 107 -4.77 -5.24 31.20
C ALA A 107 -3.97 -4.04 31.75
N SER A 108 -2.90 -3.65 31.08
CA SER A 108 -2.01 -2.56 31.50
C SER A 108 -2.70 -1.21 31.51
N THR A 109 -2.71 -0.53 32.66
CA THR A 109 -3.26 0.83 32.79
C THR A 109 -2.51 1.86 31.93
N ILE A 110 -1.23 1.62 31.66
CA ILE A 110 -0.38 2.49 30.84
C ILE A 110 -0.76 2.38 29.37
N PHE A 111 -0.86 1.16 28.82
CA PHE A 111 -1.26 0.97 27.43
C PHE A 111 -2.73 1.33 27.19
N ASN A 112 -3.62 1.09 28.15
CA ASN A 112 -5.04 1.47 28.06
C ASN A 112 -5.25 2.99 27.99
N ALA A 113 -4.30 3.81 28.45
CA ALA A 113 -4.34 5.26 28.25
C ALA A 113 -4.14 5.66 26.78
N TYR A 114 -3.56 4.78 25.95
CA TYR A 114 -3.25 5.02 24.53
C TYR A 114 -3.88 3.94 23.63
N PRO A 115 -5.22 3.89 23.52
CA PRO A 115 -5.93 2.80 22.86
C PRO A 115 -5.61 2.64 21.36
N ARG A 116 -5.19 3.72 20.68
CA ARG A 116 -4.74 3.65 19.28
C ARG A 116 -3.45 2.86 19.13
N ILE A 117 -2.49 3.04 20.04
CA ILE A 117 -1.23 2.30 20.04
C ILE A 117 -1.50 0.85 20.48
N LEU A 118 -2.33 0.64 21.50
CA LEU A 118 -2.70 -0.70 21.97
C LEU A 118 -3.41 -1.53 20.89
N ALA A 119 -4.15 -0.89 19.98
CA ALA A 119 -4.80 -1.58 18.87
C ALA A 119 -3.82 -2.09 17.81
N ASP A 120 -2.59 -1.55 17.74
CA ASP A 120 -1.55 -2.02 16.83
C ASP A 120 -0.69 -3.09 17.51
N THR A 121 -1.00 -4.35 17.18
CA THR A 121 -0.33 -5.50 17.80
C THR A 121 1.16 -5.57 17.48
N GLU A 122 1.61 -5.01 16.35
CA GLU A 122 3.02 -5.06 15.97
C GLU A 122 3.83 -4.03 16.77
N ALA A 123 3.33 -2.79 16.90
CA ALA A 123 3.93 -1.76 17.73
C ALA A 123 4.00 -2.19 19.20
N VAL A 124 2.92 -2.75 19.74
CA VAL A 124 2.88 -3.28 21.11
C VAL A 124 3.88 -4.42 21.28
N ALA A 125 3.89 -5.41 20.38
CA ALA A 125 4.83 -6.52 20.45
C ALA A 125 6.28 -6.02 20.38
N LEU A 126 6.57 -5.08 19.49
CA LEU A 126 7.90 -4.52 19.33
C LEU A 126 8.37 -3.78 20.59
N ILE A 127 7.50 -3.02 21.26
CA ILE A 127 7.79 -2.36 22.53
C ILE A 127 8.01 -3.40 23.65
N CYS A 128 7.04 -4.28 23.86
CA CYS A 128 7.05 -5.25 24.96
C CYS A 128 8.19 -6.26 24.83
N ASP A 129 8.41 -6.82 23.64
CA ASP A 129 9.48 -7.80 23.41
C ASP A 129 10.86 -7.17 23.60
N THR A 130 11.06 -5.92 23.16
CA THR A 130 12.33 -5.22 23.35
C THR A 130 12.61 -4.94 24.84
N LEU A 131 11.60 -4.48 25.58
CA LEU A 131 11.72 -4.26 27.02
C LEU A 131 11.95 -5.56 27.79
N ARG A 132 11.30 -6.67 27.38
CA ARG A 132 11.54 -8.01 27.93
C ARG A 132 12.96 -8.49 27.67
N SER A 133 13.47 -8.31 26.44
CA SER A 133 14.85 -8.65 26.12
C SER A 133 15.86 -7.83 26.92
N ALA A 134 15.56 -6.55 27.19
CA ALA A 134 16.37 -5.69 28.04
C ALA A 134 16.35 -6.11 29.52
N SER A 135 15.23 -6.62 30.04
CA SER A 135 15.11 -7.08 31.44
C SER A 135 15.77 -8.44 31.69
N MET A 136 15.84 -9.31 30.67
CA MET A 136 16.43 -10.65 30.75
C MET A 136 17.97 -10.69 30.62
N ASN A 137 18.67 -9.56 30.82
CA ASN A 137 20.13 -9.43 30.66
C ASN A 137 20.62 -9.92 29.28
N TYR A 138 20.11 -9.34 28.20
CA TYR A 138 20.95 -9.28 26.99
C TYR A 138 22.17 -8.40 27.31
N ASP A 139 23.32 -9.04 27.53
CA ASP A 139 24.55 -8.38 27.99
C ASP A 139 25.13 -7.36 27.00
N ASP A 140 24.61 -7.33 25.77
CA ASP A 140 25.08 -6.47 24.69
C ASP A 140 23.92 -5.65 24.06
N PRO A 141 23.81 -4.35 24.40
CA PRO A 141 22.85 -3.42 23.77
C PRO A 141 22.88 -3.42 22.25
N MET A 142 24.04 -3.68 21.64
CA MET A 142 24.21 -3.71 20.19
C MET A 142 23.43 -4.87 19.55
N GLN A 143 23.34 -6.02 20.23
CA GLN A 143 22.59 -7.18 19.73
C GLN A 143 21.09 -6.92 19.77
N VAL A 144 20.59 -6.28 20.83
CA VAL A 144 19.16 -5.91 20.93
C VAL A 144 18.80 -4.90 19.85
N GLU A 145 19.65 -3.90 19.62
CA GLU A 145 19.49 -2.93 18.53
C GLU A 145 19.47 -3.59 17.16
N GLU A 146 20.37 -4.54 16.89
CA GLU A 146 20.43 -5.26 15.62
C GLU A 146 19.15 -6.09 15.39
N VAL A 147 18.68 -6.81 16.40
CA VAL A 147 17.44 -7.59 16.32
C VAL A 147 16.24 -6.69 16.08
N LEU A 148 16.13 -5.58 16.82
CA LEU A 148 15.07 -4.59 16.68
C LEU A 148 15.05 -3.99 15.28
N THR A 149 16.22 -3.59 14.78
CA THR A 149 16.37 -3.00 13.44
C THR A 149 15.98 -3.98 12.36
N LYS A 150 16.48 -5.22 12.41
CA LYS A 150 16.12 -6.27 11.45
C LYS A 150 14.63 -6.59 11.45
N ARG A 151 13.97 -6.58 12.61
CA ARG A 151 12.51 -6.79 12.69
C ARG A 151 11.75 -5.65 12.01
N ILE A 152 12.13 -4.41 12.28
CA ILE A 152 11.53 -3.21 11.67
C ILE A 152 11.72 -3.21 10.15
N GLU A 153 12.93 -3.51 9.68
CA GLU A 153 13.24 -3.58 8.24
C GLU A 153 12.43 -4.68 7.54
N LYS A 154 12.31 -5.85 8.16
CA LYS A 154 11.49 -6.95 7.64
C LYS A 154 10.03 -6.54 7.50
N ASN A 155 9.47 -5.92 8.53
CA ASN A 155 8.08 -5.46 8.51
C ASN A 155 7.85 -4.40 7.43
N TYR A 156 8.76 -3.43 7.33
CA TYR A 156 8.73 -2.42 6.28
C TYR A 156 8.78 -3.02 4.87
N THR A 157 9.71 -3.96 4.66
CA THR A 157 9.84 -4.67 3.37
C THR A 157 8.57 -5.44 3.02
N ASN A 158 7.96 -6.12 4.00
CA ASN A 158 6.69 -6.82 3.82
C ASN A 158 5.55 -5.85 3.49
N ALA A 159 5.49 -4.69 4.16
CA ALA A 159 4.48 -3.68 3.88
C ALA A 159 4.62 -3.14 2.45
N LEU A 160 5.86 -2.89 1.99
CA LEU A 160 6.15 -2.41 0.64
C LEU A 160 5.77 -3.39 -0.48
N HIS A 161 5.62 -4.69 -0.18
CA HIS A 161 5.21 -5.70 -1.16
C HIS A 161 4.00 -5.27 -1.97
N SER A 162 2.99 -4.70 -1.30
CA SER A 162 1.75 -4.26 -1.96
C SER A 162 1.96 -3.10 -2.93
N ALA A 163 2.81 -2.14 -2.59
CA ALA A 163 3.15 -1.05 -3.50
C ALA A 163 3.93 -1.57 -4.71
N HIS A 164 4.89 -2.47 -4.49
CA HIS A 164 5.65 -3.08 -5.58
C HIS A 164 4.73 -3.86 -6.52
N THR A 165 3.85 -4.71 -5.99
CA THR A 165 3.00 -5.54 -6.83
C THR A 165 2.00 -4.70 -7.64
N LEU A 166 1.44 -3.64 -7.05
CA LEU A 166 0.63 -2.67 -7.80
C LEU A 166 1.43 -1.98 -8.90
N GLN A 167 2.69 -1.61 -8.64
CA GLN A 167 3.55 -0.99 -9.65
C GLN A 167 3.82 -1.97 -10.80
N THR A 168 4.17 -3.22 -10.51
CA THR A 168 4.37 -4.25 -11.55
C THR A 168 3.12 -4.47 -12.39
N MET A 169 1.93 -4.45 -11.76
CA MET A 169 0.67 -4.50 -12.49
C MET A 169 0.48 -3.26 -13.38
N ALA A 170 0.78 -2.06 -12.88
CA ALA A 170 0.73 -0.84 -13.65
C ALA A 170 1.64 -0.91 -14.90
N ASP A 171 2.86 -1.40 -14.74
CA ASP A 171 3.84 -1.52 -15.84
C ASP A 171 3.39 -2.55 -16.90
N GLY A 172 2.63 -3.57 -16.50
CA GLY A 172 2.10 -4.60 -17.40
C GLY A 172 0.83 -4.19 -18.17
N LEU A 173 0.00 -3.30 -17.61
CA LEU A 173 -1.28 -2.89 -18.22
C LEU A 173 -1.17 -2.34 -19.66
N PRO A 174 -0.16 -1.53 -20.04
CA PRO A 174 0.01 -1.08 -21.42
C PRO A 174 0.28 -2.24 -22.38
N ALA A 175 1.11 -3.21 -21.96
CA ALA A 175 1.41 -4.39 -22.77
C ALA A 175 0.16 -5.25 -22.97
N LEU A 176 -0.65 -5.42 -21.92
CA LEU A 176 -1.95 -6.10 -22.02
C LEU A 176 -2.93 -5.35 -22.93
N GLY A 177 -2.89 -4.01 -22.94
CA GLY A 177 -3.65 -3.18 -23.89
C GLY A 177 -3.23 -3.42 -25.35
N ILE A 178 -1.94 -3.64 -25.61
CA ILE A 178 -1.45 -4.03 -26.95
C ILE A 178 -2.01 -5.39 -27.35
N VAL A 179 -1.98 -6.37 -26.44
CA VAL A 179 -2.56 -7.71 -26.69
C VAL A 179 -4.04 -7.60 -27.04
N ALA A 180 -4.81 -6.81 -26.29
CA ALA A 180 -6.22 -6.60 -26.54
C ALA A 180 -6.48 -5.95 -27.91
N ALA A 181 -5.68 -4.93 -28.28
CA ALA A 181 -5.75 -4.30 -29.59
C ALA A 181 -5.41 -5.28 -30.73
N VAL A 182 -4.39 -6.13 -30.56
CA VAL A 182 -4.04 -7.17 -31.55
C VAL A 182 -5.19 -8.16 -31.74
N LEU A 183 -5.85 -8.58 -30.66
CA LEU A 183 -7.04 -9.44 -30.76
C LEU A 183 -8.20 -8.74 -31.50
N GLY A 184 -8.39 -7.44 -31.27
CA GLY A 184 -9.37 -6.63 -32.00
C GLY A 184 -9.04 -6.50 -33.51
N VAL A 185 -7.76 -6.37 -33.86
CA VAL A 185 -7.30 -6.38 -35.26
C VAL A 185 -7.54 -7.74 -35.91
N ILE A 186 -7.22 -8.84 -35.22
CA ILE A 186 -7.49 -10.21 -35.71
C ILE A 186 -8.99 -10.38 -35.99
N LYS A 187 -9.85 -9.93 -35.07
CA LYS A 187 -11.30 -9.95 -35.25
C LYS A 187 -11.75 -9.13 -36.47
N THR A 188 -11.13 -7.97 -36.70
CA THR A 188 -11.43 -7.14 -37.88
C THR A 188 -11.02 -7.83 -39.17
N MET A 189 -9.82 -8.42 -39.21
CA MET A 189 -9.30 -9.12 -40.38
C MET A 189 -10.11 -10.36 -40.74
N ALA A 190 -10.74 -11.00 -39.76
CA ALA A 190 -11.68 -12.10 -40.00
C ALA A 190 -12.98 -11.65 -40.69
N SER A 191 -13.24 -10.34 -40.77
CA SER A 191 -14.42 -9.72 -41.41
C SER A 191 -14.01 -8.73 -42.50
N ILE A 192 -12.90 -9.00 -43.18
CA ILE A 192 -12.31 -8.09 -44.19
C ILE A 192 -13.23 -7.87 -45.41
N ASP A 193 -14.17 -8.77 -45.64
CA ASP A 193 -15.18 -8.70 -46.69
C ASP A 193 -16.31 -7.71 -46.40
N GLN A 194 -16.40 -7.20 -45.17
CA GLN A 194 -17.44 -6.27 -44.76
C GLN A 194 -17.25 -4.87 -45.37
N PRO A 195 -18.31 -4.04 -45.42
CA PRO A 195 -18.20 -2.66 -45.85
C PRO A 195 -17.24 -1.82 -44.96
N PRO A 196 -16.57 -0.80 -45.53
CA PRO A 196 -15.62 0.05 -44.80
C PRO A 196 -16.17 0.66 -43.50
N GLU A 197 -17.48 0.96 -43.46
CA GLU A 197 -18.15 1.52 -42.29
C GLU A 197 -18.17 0.56 -41.08
N ILE A 198 -18.29 -0.75 -41.34
CA ILE A 198 -18.26 -1.79 -40.31
C ILE A 198 -16.82 -2.02 -39.86
N LEU A 199 -15.88 -2.17 -40.81
CA LEU A 199 -14.46 -2.28 -40.49
C LEU A 199 -13.98 -1.08 -39.66
N GLY A 200 -14.37 0.14 -40.04
CA GLY A 200 -13.99 1.35 -39.30
C GLY A 200 -14.45 1.32 -37.83
N LYS A 201 -15.64 0.80 -37.55
CA LYS A 201 -16.12 0.60 -36.17
C LYS A 201 -15.31 -0.47 -35.43
N MET A 202 -14.99 -1.58 -36.09
CA MET A 202 -14.20 -2.68 -35.49
C MET A 202 -12.76 -2.24 -35.18
N ILE A 203 -12.12 -1.52 -36.10
CA ILE A 203 -10.79 -0.91 -35.91
C ILE A 203 -10.85 0.12 -34.77
N GLY A 204 -11.85 0.98 -34.78
CA GLY A 204 -12.07 1.95 -33.71
C GLY A 204 -12.18 1.28 -32.34
N GLY A 205 -12.89 0.14 -32.26
CA GLY A 205 -12.96 -0.67 -31.05
C GLY A 205 -11.62 -1.27 -30.64
N ALA A 206 -10.85 -1.82 -31.58
CA ALA A 206 -9.53 -2.40 -31.30
C ALA A 206 -8.53 -1.37 -30.73
N LEU A 207 -8.59 -0.11 -31.18
CA LEU A 207 -7.74 0.97 -30.66
C LEU A 207 -8.09 1.38 -29.22
N VAL A 208 -9.31 1.09 -28.75
CA VAL A 208 -9.70 1.36 -27.36
C VAL A 208 -8.87 0.52 -26.39
N GLY A 209 -8.49 -0.70 -26.76
CA GLY A 209 -7.69 -1.59 -25.92
C GLY A 209 -6.34 -0.98 -25.53
N THR A 210 -5.57 -0.48 -26.51
CA THR A 210 -4.27 0.15 -26.27
C THR A 210 -4.41 1.42 -25.44
N PHE A 211 -5.41 2.25 -25.76
CA PHE A 211 -5.72 3.45 -24.99
C PHE A 211 -6.04 3.12 -23.54
N LEU A 212 -6.92 2.15 -23.31
CA LEU A 212 -7.39 1.78 -21.97
C LEU A 212 -6.26 1.19 -21.14
N GLY A 213 -5.38 0.37 -21.73
CA GLY A 213 -4.20 -0.17 -21.05
C GLY A 213 -3.28 0.94 -20.52
N VAL A 214 -2.95 1.92 -21.38
CA VAL A 214 -2.11 3.08 -21.00
C VAL A 214 -2.83 3.97 -19.97
N PHE A 215 -4.13 4.24 -20.17
CA PHE A 215 -4.93 5.06 -19.27
C PHE A 215 -5.03 4.46 -17.87
N LEU A 216 -5.31 3.16 -17.76
CA LEU A 216 -5.40 2.48 -16.47
C LEU A 216 -4.04 2.40 -15.76
N ALA A 217 -2.97 2.13 -16.52
CA ALA A 217 -1.60 2.07 -16.00
C ALA A 217 -1.20 3.39 -15.34
N TYR A 218 -1.19 4.48 -16.12
CA TYR A 218 -0.61 5.75 -15.68
C TYR A 218 -1.62 6.68 -15.02
N GLY A 219 -2.90 6.55 -15.33
CA GLY A 219 -3.97 7.37 -14.76
C GLY A 219 -4.51 6.86 -13.43
N ILE A 220 -4.35 5.56 -13.12
CA ILE A 220 -4.96 4.96 -11.93
C ILE A 220 -3.97 4.08 -11.15
N VAL A 221 -3.52 2.96 -11.72
CA VAL A 221 -2.81 1.92 -10.96
C VAL A 221 -1.42 2.36 -10.50
N GLY A 222 -0.64 3.01 -11.37
CA GLY A 222 0.67 3.57 -11.02
C GLY A 222 0.60 4.64 -9.92
N PRO A 223 -0.29 5.65 -10.04
CA PRO A 223 -0.54 6.61 -8.96
C PRO A 223 -0.99 5.95 -7.65
N PHE A 224 -1.79 4.88 -7.71
CA PHE A 224 -2.19 4.13 -6.53
C PHE A 224 -1.00 3.42 -5.87
N ALA A 225 -0.15 2.74 -6.66
CA ALA A 225 1.08 2.12 -6.18
C ALA A 225 1.98 3.14 -5.46
N SER A 226 2.20 4.30 -6.09
CA SER A 226 2.98 5.39 -5.53
C SER A 226 2.37 5.93 -4.24
N ARG A 227 1.03 6.10 -4.19
CA ARG A 227 0.36 6.59 -2.99
C ARG A 227 0.42 5.60 -1.83
N VAL A 228 0.24 4.30 -2.10
CA VAL A 228 0.36 3.23 -1.11
C VAL A 228 1.77 3.23 -0.53
N LYS A 229 2.80 3.32 -1.38
CA LYS A 229 4.19 3.44 -0.94
C LYS A 229 4.38 4.62 0.00
N ASN A 230 3.99 5.83 -0.41
CA ASN A 230 4.17 7.03 0.41
C ASN A 230 3.47 6.92 1.78
N VAL A 231 2.31 6.24 1.84
CA VAL A 231 1.61 5.99 3.10
C VAL A 231 2.40 5.03 4.00
N ILE A 232 2.94 3.95 3.43
CA ILE A 232 3.78 2.99 4.16
C ILE A 232 5.06 3.67 4.67
N ASP A 233 5.70 4.49 3.84
CA ASP A 233 6.90 5.25 4.21
C ASP A 233 6.60 6.22 5.37
N GLU A 234 5.42 6.86 5.36
CA GLU A 234 4.99 7.77 6.42
C GLU A 234 4.70 7.01 7.74
N ASP A 235 3.99 5.88 7.67
CA ASP A 235 3.72 5.04 8.84
C ASP A 235 5.00 4.42 9.43
N GLN A 236 6.02 4.17 8.59
CA GLN A 236 7.31 3.62 9.01
C GLN A 236 8.05 4.54 9.99
N HIS A 237 7.83 5.86 9.93
CA HIS A 237 8.42 6.80 10.88
C HIS A 237 7.98 6.52 12.33
N PHE A 238 6.76 6.02 12.54
CA PHE A 238 6.28 5.66 13.86
C PHE A 238 7.11 4.52 14.47
N TYR A 239 7.37 3.47 13.69
CA TYR A 239 8.20 2.34 14.12
C TYR A 239 9.68 2.72 14.29
N ASN A 240 10.21 3.60 13.43
CA ASN A 240 11.55 4.14 13.59
C ASN A 240 11.70 4.95 14.89
N LEU A 241 10.66 5.70 15.29
CA LEU A 241 10.66 6.43 16.55
C LEU A 241 10.73 5.48 17.75
N ILE A 242 10.00 4.36 17.70
CA ILE A 242 10.12 3.30 18.72
C ILE A 242 11.56 2.81 18.82
N ARG A 243 12.21 2.53 17.68
CA ARG A 243 13.62 2.11 17.66
C ARG A 243 14.52 3.15 18.32
N GLU A 244 14.43 4.41 17.92
CA GLU A 244 15.30 5.47 18.41
C GLU A 244 15.20 5.65 19.92
N VAL A 245 13.99 5.63 20.46
CA VAL A 245 13.76 5.77 21.91
C VAL A 245 14.24 4.52 22.66
N MET A 246 14.02 3.31 22.13
CA MET A 246 14.52 2.08 22.76
C MET A 246 16.04 2.01 22.77
N VAL A 247 16.70 2.36 21.66
CA VAL A 247 18.16 2.38 21.56
C VAL A 247 18.75 3.41 22.52
N ALA A 248 18.15 4.60 22.63
CA ALA A 248 18.57 5.60 23.63
C ALA A 248 18.40 5.08 25.07
N ALA A 249 17.32 4.36 25.35
CA ALA A 249 17.07 3.77 26.65
C ALA A 249 18.10 2.69 27.01
N LEU A 250 18.46 1.81 26.06
CA LEU A 250 19.47 0.76 26.20
C LEU A 250 20.86 1.33 26.51
N HIS A 251 21.20 2.48 25.93
CA HIS A 251 22.46 3.20 26.20
C HIS A 251 22.41 4.06 27.48
N ASN A 252 21.37 3.93 28.31
CA ASN A 252 21.19 4.66 29.57
C ASN A 252 21.19 6.19 29.44
N HIS A 253 20.77 6.75 28.29
CA HIS A 253 20.53 8.19 28.19
C HIS A 253 19.41 8.63 29.12
N ALA A 254 19.43 9.89 29.57
CA ALA A 254 18.33 10.43 30.38
C ALA A 254 17.01 10.37 29.58
N PRO A 255 15.90 9.94 30.21
CA PRO A 255 14.62 9.73 29.53
C PRO A 255 13.91 11.04 29.22
#